data_AF-A0A5C6A120-F1
#
_entry.id   AF-A0A5C6A120-F1
#
_cell.length_a   1.000
_cell.length_b   1.000
_cell.length_c   1.000
_cell.angle_alpha   90.00
_cell.angle_beta   90.00
_cell.angle_gamma   90.00
#
_symmetry.space_group_name_H-M   'P 1'
#
loop_
_entity.id
_entity.type
_entity.pdbx_description
1 polymer ?
#
loop_
_entity_poly.entity_id
_entity_poly.type
_entity_poly.pdbx_seq_one_letter_code
_entity_poly.pdbx_strand_id
1 'polypeptide(L)'
;MLGNAVSHWYISCKLNVARFIQGGVVKPYVRRPTELVNPDRICCDTMGRQLGYECDQHSNLRDCPDVVVIYYPHIDEFGMPIRDGGTSSLGMQFCPWCGKRLPESKRDLWYDTLNSLGIDFAITDDIPAAYREDAWWRNPDAPVA
;
A
#
# COMPACT_ATOMS: atom_id res chain seq x y z
N MET A 1 11.37 -9.84 -57.15
CA MET A 1 11.47 -11.14 -56.45
C MET A 1 12.10 -10.83 -55.09
N LEU A 2 11.35 -10.34 -54.08
CA LEU A 2 10.64 -11.14 -53.05
C LEU A 2 11.51 -12.33 -52.62
N GLY A 3 12.11 -12.43 -51.44
CA GLY A 3 11.75 -11.93 -50.11
C GLY A 3 11.80 -13.14 -49.17
N ASN A 4 12.44 -13.01 -47.99
CA ASN A 4 12.02 -13.59 -46.70
C ASN A 4 13.18 -13.59 -45.70
N ALA A 5 13.20 -12.54 -44.87
CA ALA A 5 13.95 -12.52 -43.63
C ALA A 5 13.09 -13.14 -42.51
N VAL A 6 13.71 -14.04 -41.77
CA VAL A 6 13.18 -14.73 -40.59
C VAL A 6 12.97 -13.73 -39.45
N SER A 7 11.73 -13.63 -38.96
CA SER A 7 11.35 -12.83 -37.81
C SER A 7 11.56 -13.60 -36.50
N HIS A 8 12.73 -13.43 -35.88
CA HIS A 8 12.92 -13.61 -34.43
C HIS A 8 12.85 -12.24 -33.77
N TRP A 9 11.75 -11.95 -33.07
CA TRP A 9 11.66 -10.78 -32.19
C TRP A 9 11.92 -11.23 -30.75
N TYR A 10 13.14 -10.99 -30.28
CA TYR A 10 13.48 -10.97 -28.86
C TYR A 10 14.31 -9.70 -28.60
N ILE A 11 13.90 -8.95 -27.57
CA ILE A 11 14.66 -7.92 -26.83
C ILE A 11 14.99 -6.63 -27.57
N SER A 12 14.36 -5.52 -27.14
CA SER A 12 15.05 -4.51 -26.32
C SER A 12 14.09 -3.38 -25.94
N CYS A 13 13.53 -3.44 -24.73
CA CYS A 13 12.90 -2.27 -24.12
C CYS A 13 14.03 -1.37 -23.62
N LYS A 14 14.49 -0.44 -24.48
CA LYS A 14 15.48 0.56 -24.07
C LYS A 14 14.84 1.46 -23.02
N LEU A 15 15.30 1.33 -21.79
CA LEU A 15 15.19 2.34 -20.76
C LEU A 15 15.57 3.70 -21.36
N ASN A 16 14.62 4.63 -21.38
CA ASN A 16 14.91 6.03 -21.60
C ASN A 16 14.85 6.73 -20.24
N VAL A 17 15.97 6.70 -19.53
CA VAL A 17 16.18 7.47 -18.30
C VAL A 17 16.49 8.91 -18.71
N ALA A 18 15.46 9.65 -19.12
CA ALA A 18 15.57 11.09 -19.29
C ALA A 18 15.43 11.76 -17.92
N ARG A 19 16.57 12.08 -17.31
CA ARG A 19 16.68 13.03 -16.20
C ARG A 19 16.11 14.37 -16.65
N PHE A 20 14.99 14.80 -16.09
CA PHE A 20 14.56 16.20 -16.06
C PHE A 20 14.66 16.69 -14.62
N ILE A 21 15.68 17.50 -14.33
CA ILE A 21 15.76 18.32 -13.13
C ILE A 21 15.37 19.73 -13.55
N GLN A 22 14.14 20.14 -13.25
CA GLN A 22 13.77 21.55 -13.13
C GLN A 22 12.85 21.72 -11.91
N GLY A 23 13.43 22.18 -10.80
CA GLY A 23 12.79 23.14 -9.89
C GLY A 23 11.49 22.80 -9.17
N GLY A 24 11.19 21.53 -8.89
CA GLY A 24 10.03 21.13 -8.08
C GLY A 24 10.45 20.49 -6.77
N VAL A 25 9.91 20.96 -5.65
CA VAL A 25 10.02 20.33 -4.32
C VAL A 25 9.83 18.82 -4.48
N VAL A 26 10.85 18.02 -4.14
CA VAL A 26 10.67 16.58 -3.92
C VAL A 26 9.63 16.44 -2.80
N LYS A 27 8.37 16.16 -3.15
CA LYS A 27 7.33 15.77 -2.17
C LYS A 27 7.83 14.47 -1.52
N PRO A 28 8.27 14.48 -0.25
CA PRO A 28 8.72 13.27 0.39
C PRO A 28 7.46 12.45 0.71
N TYR A 29 7.48 11.18 0.30
CA TYR A 29 6.41 10.18 0.50
C TYR A 29 5.30 10.14 -0.56
N VAL A 30 5.64 9.78 -1.81
CA VAL A 30 4.68 9.14 -2.72
C VAL A 30 5.26 7.79 -3.12
N ARG A 31 5.20 6.79 -2.21
CA ARG A 31 5.27 5.40 -2.70
C ARG A 31 3.96 5.14 -3.43
N ARG A 32 4.03 4.52 -4.60
CA ARG A 32 2.82 4.12 -5.35
C ARG A 32 1.99 3.24 -4.43
N PRO A 33 0.69 3.48 -4.22
CA PRO A 33 -0.04 2.75 -3.18
C PRO A 33 -0.20 1.27 -3.53
N THR A 34 -0.04 0.89 -4.80
CA THR A 34 0.04 -0.50 -5.27
C THR A 34 1.35 -1.22 -4.95
N GLU A 35 2.46 -0.53 -4.70
CA GLU A 35 3.73 -1.19 -4.32
C GLU A 35 3.68 -1.75 -2.90
N LEU A 36 2.82 -1.20 -2.04
CA LEU A 36 2.66 -1.62 -0.65
C LEU A 36 1.55 -2.66 -0.46
N VAL A 37 0.70 -2.85 -1.47
CA VAL A 37 -0.40 -3.82 -1.41
C VAL A 37 0.08 -5.13 -2.01
N ASN A 38 0.05 -6.21 -1.21
CA ASN A 38 0.28 -7.55 -1.77
C ASN A 38 -0.78 -7.85 -2.84
N PRO A 39 -0.39 -8.23 -4.07
CA PRO A 39 -1.32 -8.59 -5.13
C PRO A 39 -2.38 -9.61 -4.72
N ASP A 40 -2.07 -10.54 -3.83
CA ASP A 40 -3.01 -11.55 -3.31
C ASP A 40 -4.19 -10.95 -2.53
N ARG A 41 -4.08 -9.68 -2.13
CA ARG A 41 -5.10 -8.92 -1.41
C ARG A 41 -6.08 -8.22 -2.35
N ILE A 42 -5.75 -8.14 -3.65
CA ILE A 42 -6.61 -7.50 -4.66
C ILE A 42 -7.66 -8.51 -5.14
N CYS A 43 -8.92 -8.26 -4.78
CA CYS A 43 -10.02 -9.19 -5.07
C CYS A 43 -10.75 -8.94 -6.40
N CYS A 44 -10.61 -7.75 -6.99
CA CYS A 44 -11.25 -7.38 -8.26
C CYS A 44 -10.55 -6.17 -8.89
N ASP A 45 -10.78 -5.93 -10.17
CA ASP A 45 -10.16 -4.84 -10.93
C ASP A 45 -10.50 -3.45 -10.37
N THR A 46 -11.71 -3.27 -9.82
CA THR A 46 -12.09 -1.98 -9.21
C THR A 46 -11.30 -1.72 -7.92
N MET A 47 -11.09 -2.73 -7.07
CA MET A 47 -10.22 -2.62 -5.91
C MET A 47 -8.80 -2.26 -6.34
N GLY A 48 -8.26 -2.96 -7.35
CA GLY A 48 -6.91 -2.68 -7.87
C GLY A 48 -6.76 -1.26 -8.40
N ARG A 49 -7.75 -0.75 -9.14
CA ARG A 49 -7.76 0.64 -9.63
C ARG A 49 -7.82 1.67 -8.52
N GLN A 50 -8.61 1.42 -7.48
CA GLN A 50 -8.78 2.35 -6.36
C GLN A 50 -7.53 2.42 -5.48
N LEU A 51 -6.88 1.27 -5.24
CA LEU A 51 -5.58 1.22 -4.57
C LEU A 51 -4.44 1.75 -5.45
N GLY A 52 -4.60 1.73 -6.77
CA GLY A 52 -3.64 2.31 -7.72
C GLY A 52 -3.84 3.79 -8.01
N TYR A 53 -4.80 4.44 -7.37
CA TYR A 53 -5.09 5.85 -7.61
C TYR A 53 -3.96 6.75 -7.09
N GLU A 54 -3.55 7.69 -7.93
CA GLU A 54 -2.56 8.72 -7.60
C GLU A 54 -3.23 10.10 -7.68
N CYS A 55 -2.92 10.98 -6.73
CA CYS A 55 -3.40 12.35 -6.70
C CYS A 55 -2.21 13.32 -6.64
N ASP A 56 -2.13 14.23 -7.58
CA ASP A 56 -1.09 15.27 -7.63
C ASP A 56 -1.41 16.49 -6.76
N GLN A 57 -2.70 16.70 -6.45
CA GLN A 57 -3.20 17.85 -5.69
C GLN A 57 -2.88 17.78 -4.19
N HIS A 58 -2.86 16.58 -3.59
CA HIS A 58 -2.65 16.41 -2.16
C HIS A 58 -1.25 15.86 -1.87
N SER A 59 -0.63 16.26 -0.75
CA SER A 59 0.64 15.66 -0.30
C SER A 59 0.42 14.30 0.36
N ASN A 60 -0.75 14.10 0.97
CA ASN A 60 -1.19 12.85 1.55
C ASN A 60 -2.45 12.37 0.84
N LEU A 61 -2.44 11.15 0.32
CA LEU A 61 -3.58 10.57 -0.39
C LEU A 61 -4.82 10.45 0.50
N ARG A 62 -4.66 10.34 1.82
CA ARG A 62 -5.78 10.34 2.77
C ARG A 62 -6.64 11.60 2.68
N ASP A 63 -6.02 12.72 2.32
CA ASP A 63 -6.67 14.02 2.24
C ASP A 63 -7.41 14.21 0.90
N CYS A 64 -7.21 13.34 -0.08
CA CYS A 64 -7.86 13.42 -1.39
C CYS A 64 -9.27 12.82 -1.35
N PRO A 65 -10.35 13.58 -1.65
CA PRO A 65 -11.75 13.12 -1.53
C PRO A 65 -12.06 11.92 -2.43
N ASP A 66 -11.26 11.71 -3.48
CA ASP A 66 -11.40 10.61 -4.43
C ASP A 66 -10.78 9.29 -3.93
N VAL A 67 -10.02 9.32 -2.83
CA VAL A 67 -9.48 8.11 -2.19
C VAL A 67 -10.56 7.49 -1.30
N VAL A 68 -11.18 6.42 -1.81
CA VAL A 68 -12.28 5.71 -1.13
C VAL A 68 -11.76 4.61 -0.20
N VAL A 69 -10.67 3.93 -0.57
CA VAL A 69 -10.12 2.80 0.18
C VAL A 69 -8.60 2.97 0.32
N ILE A 70 -8.10 2.62 1.50
CA ILE A 70 -6.67 2.60 1.84
C ILE A 70 -6.34 1.21 2.41
N TYR A 71 -5.10 0.77 2.22
CA TYR A 71 -4.59 -0.46 2.81
C TYR A 71 -3.50 -0.14 3.84
N TYR A 72 -3.57 -0.79 5.01
CA TYR A 72 -2.62 -0.69 6.09
C TYR A 72 -1.80 -1.98 6.17
N PRO A 73 -0.56 -2.02 5.63
CA PRO A 73 0.22 -3.25 5.53
C PRO A 73 0.60 -3.84 6.89
N HIS A 74 0.90 -3.02 7.89
CA HIS A 74 1.30 -3.50 9.23
C HIS A 74 0.21 -4.30 9.96
N ILE A 75 -1.06 -4.05 9.66
CA ILE A 75 -2.21 -4.74 10.25
C ILE A 75 -3.04 -5.51 9.21
N ASP A 76 -2.54 -5.64 7.99
CA ASP A 76 -3.21 -6.35 6.88
C ASP A 76 -4.68 -5.96 6.69
N GLU A 77 -4.98 -4.66 6.78
CA GLU A 77 -6.35 -4.17 6.88
C GLU A 77 -6.69 -3.19 5.76
N PHE A 78 -7.89 -3.33 5.21
CA PHE A 78 -8.50 -2.34 4.34
C PHE A 78 -9.36 -1.38 5.15
N GLY A 79 -9.21 -0.08 4.91
CA GLY A 79 -9.96 0.96 5.59
C GLY A 79 -10.55 1.99 4.64
N MET A 80 -11.69 2.54 5.02
CA MET A 80 -12.28 3.73 4.41
C MET A 80 -11.91 4.96 5.25
N PRO A 81 -11.14 5.93 4.72
CA PRO A 81 -10.71 7.10 5.48
C PRO A 81 -11.90 7.94 5.96
N ILE A 82 -11.91 8.28 7.25
CA ILE A 82 -12.85 9.27 7.80
C ILE A 82 -12.30 10.66 7.51
N ARG A 83 -13.17 11.57 7.05
CA ARG A 83 -12.79 12.89 6.53
C ARG A 83 -13.07 13.99 7.55
N ASP A 84 -12.59 13.77 8.77
CA ASP A 84 -12.70 14.69 9.91
C ASP A 84 -11.42 15.51 10.16
N GLY A 85 -10.41 15.35 9.28
CA GLY A 85 -9.09 15.96 9.43
C GLY A 85 -8.09 15.11 10.23
N GLY A 86 -8.50 13.93 10.71
CA GLY A 86 -7.62 12.97 11.38
C GLY A 86 -7.10 11.85 10.48
N THR A 87 -6.45 10.87 11.11
CA THR A 87 -5.93 9.64 10.45
C THR A 87 -6.85 8.43 10.61
N SER A 88 -8.04 8.65 11.17
CA SER A 88 -9.05 7.62 11.42
C SER A 88 -9.55 6.97 10.14
N SER A 89 -9.91 5.69 10.23
CA SER A 89 -10.58 4.96 9.14
C SER A 89 -11.55 3.93 9.69
N LEU A 90 -12.57 3.60 8.89
CA LEU A 90 -13.48 2.49 9.16
C LEU A 90 -12.90 1.22 8.53
N GLY A 91 -12.61 0.22 9.36
CA GLY A 91 -12.13 -1.09 8.89
C GLY A 91 -13.18 -1.80 8.06
N MET A 92 -12.76 -2.38 6.93
CA MET A 92 -13.62 -3.05 5.98
C MET A 92 -13.47 -4.58 6.07
N GLN A 93 -14.59 -5.28 6.21
CA GLN A 93 -14.63 -6.75 6.20
C GLN A 93 -14.94 -7.33 4.82
N PHE A 94 -15.53 -6.53 3.93
CA PHE A 94 -15.94 -6.93 2.59
C PHE A 94 -15.56 -5.87 1.58
N CYS A 95 -15.23 -6.29 0.36
CA CYS A 95 -15.01 -5.40 -0.76
C CYS A 95 -16.32 -4.69 -1.15
N PRO A 96 -16.37 -3.35 -1.24
CA PRO A 96 -17.60 -2.62 -1.56
C PRO A 96 -18.05 -2.81 -3.01
N TRP A 97 -17.20 -3.35 -3.88
CA TRP A 97 -17.49 -3.52 -5.31
C TRP A 97 -17.88 -4.94 -5.69
N CYS A 98 -17.15 -5.95 -5.21
CA CYS A 98 -17.42 -7.35 -5.57
C CYS A 98 -17.99 -8.19 -4.42
N GLY A 99 -18.10 -7.63 -3.21
CA GLY A 99 -18.65 -8.32 -2.04
C GLY A 99 -17.75 -9.42 -1.45
N LYS A 100 -16.56 -9.67 -2.00
CA LYS A 100 -15.63 -10.68 -1.46
C LYS A 100 -15.20 -10.30 -0.04
N ARG A 101 -15.19 -11.29 0.87
CA ARG A 101 -14.62 -11.13 2.22
C ARG A 101 -13.14 -10.79 2.11
N LEU A 102 -12.73 -9.75 2.82
CA LEU A 102 -11.34 -9.31 2.92
C LEU A 102 -10.61 -10.12 4.00
N PRO A 103 -9.27 -10.11 4.02
CA PRO A 103 -8.51 -10.77 5.08
C PRO A 103 -8.90 -10.22 6.45
N GLU A 104 -8.74 -11.06 7.46
CA GLU A 104 -8.90 -10.65 8.84
C GLU A 104 -7.80 -9.68 9.24
N SER A 105 -8.21 -8.57 9.86
CA SER A 105 -7.31 -7.55 10.37
C SER A 105 -6.42 -8.15 11.45
N LYS A 106 -5.13 -7.83 11.38
CA LYS A 106 -4.13 -8.16 12.40
C LYS A 106 -4.00 -7.05 13.44
N ARG A 107 -4.93 -6.09 13.47
CA ARG A 107 -4.89 -4.94 14.37
C ARG A 107 -4.74 -5.37 15.83
N ASP A 108 -5.60 -6.27 16.30
CA ASP A 108 -5.57 -6.72 17.70
C ASP A 108 -4.27 -7.47 17.99
N LEU A 109 -3.85 -8.36 17.09
CA LEU A 109 -2.57 -9.07 17.20
C LEU A 109 -1.37 -8.11 17.24
N TRP A 110 -1.38 -7.06 16.43
CA TRP A 110 -0.33 -6.05 16.39
C TRP A 110 -0.26 -5.28 17.70
N TYR A 111 -1.41 -4.87 18.25
CA TYR A 111 -1.47 -4.22 19.55
C TYR A 111 -0.96 -5.11 20.67
N ASP A 112 -1.39 -6.37 20.72
CA ASP A 112 -0.94 -7.32 21.73
C ASP A 112 0.57 -7.56 21.65
N THR A 113 1.12 -7.62 20.43
CA THR A 113 2.56 -7.79 20.18
C THR A 113 3.38 -6.58 20.64
N LEU A 114 2.89 -5.36 20.40
CA LEU A 114 3.57 -4.15 20.89
C LEU A 114 3.48 -4.03 22.41
N ASN A 115 2.34 -4.36 23.00
CA ASN A 115 2.15 -4.34 24.44
C ASN A 115 3.05 -5.37 25.15
N SER A 116 3.23 -6.58 24.59
CA SER A 116 4.15 -7.59 25.15
C SER A 116 5.61 -7.13 25.12
N LEU A 117 5.96 -6.25 24.18
CA LEU A 117 7.26 -5.57 24.09
C LEU A 117 7.41 -4.36 25.03
N GLY A 118 6.37 -3.99 25.76
CA GLY A 118 6.34 -2.79 26.59
C GLY A 118 6.23 -1.49 25.78
N ILE A 119 5.78 -1.58 24.52
CA ILE A 119 5.54 -0.43 23.64
C ILE A 119 4.06 -0.06 23.71
N ASP A 120 3.77 1.05 24.38
CA ASP A 120 2.41 1.60 24.43
C ASP A 120 2.18 2.57 23.27
N PHE A 121 1.52 2.09 22.21
CA PHE A 121 1.20 2.89 21.03
C PHE A 121 0.28 4.09 21.33
N ALA A 122 -0.45 4.07 22.45
CA ALA A 122 -1.30 5.20 22.83
C ALA A 122 -0.48 6.38 23.36
N ILE A 123 0.79 6.15 23.71
CA ILE A 123 1.67 7.13 24.35
C ILE A 123 2.89 7.46 23.47
N THR A 124 3.31 6.54 22.58
CA THR A 124 4.47 6.76 21.70
C THR A 124 4.21 6.40 20.24
N ASP A 125 4.75 7.23 19.34
CA ASP A 125 4.83 6.97 17.90
C ASP A 125 6.12 6.22 17.50
N ASP A 126 6.97 5.89 18.48
CA ASP A 126 8.25 5.19 18.26
C ASP A 126 8.07 3.67 18.12
N ILE A 127 7.38 3.28 17.05
CA ILE A 127 7.20 1.87 16.70
C ILE A 127 8.49 1.33 16.04
N PRO A 128 9.04 0.18 16.45
CA PRO A 128 10.21 -0.40 15.80
C PRO A 128 9.95 -0.68 14.32
N ALA A 129 10.96 -0.49 13.47
CA ALA A 129 10.83 -0.61 12.02
C ALA A 129 10.24 -1.96 11.55
N ALA A 130 10.52 -3.06 12.29
CA ALA A 130 9.97 -4.38 12.00
C ALA A 130 8.43 -4.43 12.02
N TYR A 131 7.78 -3.59 12.84
CA TYR A 131 6.32 -3.57 13.03
C TYR A 131 5.60 -2.47 12.23
N ARG A 132 6.33 -1.65 11.45
CA ARG A 132 5.74 -0.53 10.68
C ARG A 132 5.12 -0.95 9.35
N GLU A 133 5.48 -2.13 8.85
CA GLU A 133 5.01 -2.69 7.58
C GLU A 133 4.64 -4.16 7.76
N ASP A 134 4.51 -4.91 6.67
CA ASP A 134 3.98 -6.28 6.68
C ASP A 134 4.99 -7.38 7.08
N ALA A 135 6.27 -7.02 7.23
CA ALA A 135 7.35 -7.99 7.42
C ALA A 135 7.15 -8.87 8.67
N TRP A 136 6.66 -8.30 9.78
CA TRP A 136 6.50 -9.01 11.05
C TRP A 136 5.49 -10.15 11.00
N TRP A 137 4.45 -10.06 10.16
CA TRP A 137 3.44 -11.12 10.02
C TRP A 137 3.60 -11.95 8.75
N ARG A 138 4.44 -11.51 7.79
CA ARG A 138 4.73 -12.27 6.58
C ARG A 138 5.88 -13.25 6.73
N ASN A 139 6.85 -12.91 7.58
CA ASN A 139 7.97 -13.79 7.83
C ASN A 139 7.70 -14.60 9.11
N PRO A 140 7.55 -15.94 9.04
CA PRO A 140 7.40 -16.77 10.23
C PRO A 140 8.64 -16.72 11.15
N ASP A 141 9.80 -16.34 10.60
CA ASP A 141 11.04 -16.11 11.34
C ASP A 141 11.25 -14.63 11.71
N ALA A 142 10.29 -13.74 11.40
CA ALA A 142 10.32 -12.41 12.00
C ALA A 142 10.34 -12.60 13.52
N PRO A 143 11.18 -11.87 14.25
CA PRO A 143 11.20 -11.98 15.69
C PRO A 143 9.82 -11.64 16.22
N VAL A 144 9.06 -12.68 16.55
CA VAL A 144 8.06 -12.64 17.60
C VAL A 144 8.91 -12.46 18.83
N ALA A 145 9.02 -11.21 19.25
CA ALA A 145 9.69 -10.90 20.48
C ALA A 145 8.91 -11.49 21.67
#